data_AF-A0AA36DII0-F1
#
_entry.id   AF-A0AA36DII0-F1
#
_cell.length_a   1.000
_cell.length_b   1.000
_cell.length_c   1.000
_cell.angle_alpha   90.00
_cell.angle_beta   90.00
_cell.angle_gamma   90.00
#
_symmetry.space_group_name_H-M   'P 1'
#
loop_
_entity.id
_entity.type
_entity.pdbx_description
1 polymer ?
#
loop_
_entity_poly.entity_id
_entity_poly.type
_entity_poly.pdbx_seq_one_letter_code
_entity_poly.pdbx_strand_id
1 'polypeptide(L)'
;MSPIYRLLPTIATILFLITIANFLEARTVQHPGLDDNCKSDKLRELVLETIGMYPHQYSYQAKYLKQQAEERFGNWWSAVIVSERGGYGMSAIYDQHRNTSCEMMLFDTYYWIGRTC
;
A
#
# COMPACT_ATOMS: atom_id res chain seq x y z
N MET A 1 -33.79 -48.32 -2.81
CA MET A 1 -32.67 -47.57 -2.20
C MET A 1 -32.32 -46.41 -3.12
N SER A 2 -32.75 -45.20 -2.73
CA SER A 2 -32.87 -44.05 -3.63
C SER A 2 -31.52 -43.33 -3.83
N PRO A 3 -31.15 -42.94 -5.06
CA PRO A 3 -29.83 -42.39 -5.42
C PRO A 3 -29.54 -40.98 -4.86
N ILE A 4 -30.51 -40.36 -4.18
CA ILE A 4 -30.51 -38.96 -3.73
C ILE A 4 -29.46 -38.72 -2.62
N TYR A 5 -29.18 -39.71 -1.77
CA TYR A 5 -28.25 -39.57 -0.63
C TYR A 5 -26.77 -39.52 -1.03
N ARG A 6 -26.41 -39.86 -2.28
CA ARG A 6 -25.01 -39.80 -2.76
C ARG A 6 -24.62 -38.43 -3.34
N LEU A 7 -25.60 -37.57 -3.65
CA LEU A 7 -25.39 -36.26 -4.31
C LEU A 7 -25.24 -35.09 -3.32
N LEU A 8 -25.76 -35.22 -2.10
CA LEU A 8 -25.65 -34.18 -1.06
C LEU A 8 -24.21 -33.81 -0.66
N PRO A 9 -23.30 -34.77 -0.37
CA PRO A 9 -21.95 -34.43 0.08
C PRO A 9 -21.11 -33.81 -1.05
N THR A 10 -21.37 -34.18 -2.31
CA THR A 10 -20.72 -33.59 -3.49
C THR A 10 -21.14 -32.15 -3.75
N ILE A 11 -22.41 -31.81 -3.52
CA ILE A 11 -22.88 -30.42 -3.68
C ILE A 11 -22.29 -29.53 -2.57
N ALA A 12 -22.22 -30.03 -1.34
CA ALA A 12 -21.65 -29.29 -0.21
C ALA A 12 -20.14 -29.02 -0.40
N THR A 13 -19.37 -29.98 -0.90
CA THR A 13 -17.94 -29.78 -1.20
C THR A 13 -17.72 -28.81 -2.35
N ILE A 14 -18.56 -28.84 -3.39
CA ILE A 14 -18.49 -27.87 -4.49
C ILE A 14 -18.76 -26.44 -3.97
N LEU A 15 -19.81 -26.26 -3.16
CA LEU A 15 -20.11 -24.95 -2.56
C LEU A 15 -18.96 -24.46 -1.69
N PHE A 16 -18.35 -25.33 -0.88
CA PHE A 16 -17.20 -24.98 -0.05
C PHE A 16 -15.99 -24.56 -0.88
N LEU A 17 -15.67 -25.28 -1.96
CA LEU A 17 -14.58 -24.91 -2.87
C LEU A 17 -14.85 -23.57 -3.57
N ILE A 18 -16.10 -23.30 -3.96
CA ILE A 18 -16.50 -22.01 -4.53
C ILE A 18 -16.29 -20.89 -3.50
N THR A 19 -16.66 -21.09 -2.22
CA THR A 19 -16.43 -20.06 -1.19
C THR A 19 -14.94 -19.79 -0.96
N ILE A 20 -14.09 -20.83 -1.00
CA ILE A 20 -12.64 -20.67 -0.87
C ILE A 20 -12.05 -19.92 -2.06
N ALA A 21 -12.49 -20.23 -3.28
CA ALA A 21 -12.04 -19.56 -4.50
C ALA A 21 -12.40 -18.07 -4.49
N ASN A 22 -13.64 -17.72 -4.14
CA ASN A 22 -14.07 -16.32 -4.00
C ASN A 22 -13.31 -15.58 -2.89
N PHE A 23 -12.96 -16.26 -1.79
CA PHE A 23 -12.17 -15.65 -0.71
C PHE A 23 -10.70 -15.44 -1.09
N LEU A 24 -10.15 -16.27 -1.97
CA LEU A 24 -8.80 -16.11 -2.52
C LEU A 24 -8.72 -14.95 -3.54
N GLU A 25 -9.71 -14.80 -4.41
CA GLU A 25 -9.78 -13.66 -5.36
C GLU A 25 -9.90 -12.31 -4.64
N ALA A 26 -10.55 -12.26 -3.48
CA ALA A 26 -10.63 -11.04 -2.66
C ALA A 26 -9.28 -10.55 -2.10
N ARG A 27 -8.20 -11.36 -2.15
CA ARG A 27 -6.87 -10.96 -1.69
C ARG A 27 -6.02 -10.30 -2.77
N THR A 28 -6.41 -10.38 -4.04
CA THR A 28 -5.74 -9.66 -5.14
C THR A 28 -6.51 -8.39 -5.43
N VAL A 29 -6.57 -7.47 -4.45
CA VAL A 29 -6.97 -6.08 -4.72
C VAL A 29 -5.81 -5.42 -5.45
N GLN A 30 -5.80 -5.53 -6.76
CA GLN A 30 -4.99 -4.70 -7.63
C GLN A 30 -5.74 -3.38 -7.75
N HIS A 31 -5.32 -2.36 -7.01
CA HIS A 31 -5.94 -1.03 -7.01
C HIS A 31 -5.89 -0.45 -8.43
N PRO A 32 -7.02 -0.38 -9.17
CA PRO A 32 -7.01 0.15 -10.53
C PRO A 32 -6.85 1.66 -10.43
N GLY A 33 -5.74 2.20 -10.97
CA GLY A 33 -5.45 3.64 -10.96
C GLY A 33 -4.26 4.08 -10.07
N LEU A 34 -3.52 3.13 -9.48
CA LEU A 34 -2.25 3.41 -8.82
C LEU A 34 -1.11 3.18 -9.83
N ASP A 35 -0.55 4.25 -10.40
CA ASP A 35 0.81 4.15 -10.94
C ASP A 35 1.76 4.23 -9.74
N ASP A 36 2.16 3.06 -9.22
CA ASP A 36 3.08 2.92 -8.09
C ASP A 36 4.42 2.28 -8.49
N ASN A 37 5.52 2.94 -8.14
CA ASN A 37 6.88 2.43 -8.24
C ASN A 37 7.43 2.18 -6.83
N CYS A 38 6.74 1.32 -6.08
CA CYS A 38 7.11 0.99 -4.71
C CYS A 38 7.98 -0.27 -4.66
N LYS A 39 9.21 -0.13 -4.14
CA LYS A 39 10.16 -1.25 -4.00
C LYS A 39 9.82 -2.17 -2.82
N SER A 40 8.85 -1.79 -1.99
CA SER A 40 8.38 -2.55 -0.83
C SER A 40 6.90 -2.33 -0.60
N ASP A 41 6.14 -3.43 -0.45
CA ASP A 41 4.72 -3.39 -0.09
C ASP A 41 4.49 -2.69 1.26
N LYS A 42 5.45 -2.79 2.18
CA LYS A 42 5.38 -2.13 3.49
C LYS A 42 5.51 -0.62 3.41
N LEU A 43 6.23 -0.11 2.41
CA LEU A 43 6.25 1.33 2.15
C LEU A 43 4.94 1.81 1.54
N ARG A 44 4.37 1.04 0.62
CA ARG A 44 3.05 1.35 0.05
C ARG A 44 1.96 1.38 1.13
N GLU A 45 1.92 0.36 1.99
CA GLU A 45 1.02 0.31 3.15
C GLU A 45 1.19 1.56 4.02
N LEU A 46 2.43 1.97 4.31
CA LEU A 46 2.71 3.13 5.14
C LEU A 46 2.25 4.46 4.49
N VAL A 47 2.40 4.61 3.18
CA VAL A 47 1.89 5.81 2.49
C VAL A 47 0.36 5.84 2.55
N LEU A 48 -0.31 4.72 2.28
CA LEU A 48 -1.77 4.63 2.38
C LEU A 48 -2.28 4.90 3.81
N GLU A 49 -1.60 4.36 4.83
CA GLU A 49 -1.87 4.62 6.25
C GLU A 49 -1.77 6.12 6.57
N THR A 50 -0.69 6.76 6.11
CA THR A 50 -0.45 8.20 6.30
C THR A 50 -1.57 9.05 5.71
N ILE A 51 -2.03 8.71 4.51
CA ILE A 51 -3.11 9.43 3.82
C ILE A 51 -4.41 9.33 4.61
N GLY A 52 -4.72 8.15 5.15
CA GLY A 52 -5.88 7.93 6.01
C GLY A 52 -5.82 8.69 7.34
N MET A 53 -4.63 8.85 7.92
CA MET A 53 -4.44 9.53 9.21
C MET A 53 -4.56 11.06 9.12
N TYR A 54 -4.03 11.67 8.05
CA TYR A 54 -3.96 13.12 7.90
C TYR A 54 -4.53 13.60 6.56
N PRO A 55 -5.83 13.44 6.29
CA PRO A 55 -6.40 13.76 4.98
C PRO A 55 -6.19 15.23 4.61
N HIS A 56 -5.69 15.48 3.39
CA HIS A 56 -5.39 16.80 2.81
C HIS A 56 -4.41 17.68 3.60
N GLN A 57 -3.71 17.14 4.60
CA GLN A 57 -2.74 17.86 5.43
C GLN A 57 -1.31 17.43 5.07
N TYR A 58 -0.85 17.80 3.88
CA TYR A 58 0.39 17.26 3.29
C TYR A 58 1.66 17.47 4.14
N SER A 59 1.75 18.56 4.89
CA SER A 59 2.88 18.79 5.80
C SER A 59 2.89 17.84 6.99
N TYR A 60 1.71 17.49 7.53
CA TYR A 60 1.57 16.49 8.58
C TYR A 60 1.77 15.08 8.04
N GLN A 61 1.22 14.79 6.85
CA GLN A 61 1.43 13.53 6.15
C GLN A 61 2.93 13.25 5.99
N ALA A 62 3.71 14.17 5.42
CA ALA A 62 5.13 13.95 5.19
C ALA A 62 5.96 13.80 6.48
N LYS A 63 5.65 14.58 7.53
CA LYS A 63 6.29 14.45 8.84
C LYS A 63 6.03 13.07 9.44
N TYR A 64 4.77 12.66 9.45
CA TYR A 64 4.36 11.36 9.97
C TYR A 64 4.95 10.20 9.17
N LEU A 65 4.90 10.30 7.84
CA LEU A 65 5.45 9.30 6.91
C LEU A 65 6.94 9.08 7.15
N LYS A 66 7.72 10.17 7.27
CA LYS A 66 9.13 10.10 7.62
C LYS A 66 9.33 9.44 8.99
N GLN A 67 8.64 9.93 10.02
CA GLN A 67 8.81 9.44 11.38
C GLN A 67 8.51 7.94 11.48
N GLN A 68 7.41 7.49 10.89
CA GLN A 68 7.05 6.07 10.90
C GLN A 68 8.03 5.22 10.10
N ALA A 69 8.59 5.72 9.00
CA ALA A 69 9.62 5.00 8.28
C ALA A 69 10.92 4.88 9.12
N GLU A 70 11.29 5.93 9.85
CA GLU A 70 12.44 5.91 10.77
C GLU A 70 12.21 4.92 11.94
N GLU A 71 11.01 4.91 12.53
CA GLU A 71 10.64 4.01 13.62
C GLU A 71 10.59 2.54 13.19
N ARG A 72 10.05 2.26 12.00
CA ARG A 72 9.80 0.87 11.52
C ARG A 72 10.98 0.27 10.76
N PHE A 73 11.75 1.10 10.05
CA PHE A 73 12.78 0.64 9.10
C PHE A 73 14.17 1.22 9.37
N GLY A 74 14.32 1.93 10.50
CA GLY A 74 15.57 2.57 10.91
C GLY A 74 15.75 3.96 10.31
N ASN A 75 16.70 4.72 10.84
CA ASN A 75 16.87 6.15 10.57
C ASN A 75 17.14 6.50 9.09
N TRP A 76 17.02 7.79 8.76
CA TRP A 76 17.42 8.40 7.47
C TRP A 76 16.44 8.13 6.33
N TRP A 77 15.29 8.79 6.46
CA TRP A 77 14.26 8.81 5.44
C TRP A 77 13.93 10.24 5.05
N SER A 78 13.49 10.38 3.81
CA SER A 78 12.93 11.61 3.27
C SER A 78 11.62 11.33 2.58
N ALA A 79 10.71 12.31 2.66
CA ALA A 79 9.37 12.24 2.09
C ALA A 79 9.08 13.54 1.32
N VAL A 80 8.46 13.38 0.15
CA VAL A 80 8.02 14.47 -0.72
C VAL A 80 6.58 14.18 -1.14
N ILE A 81 5.71 15.16 -0.95
CA ILE A 81 4.30 15.08 -1.33
C ILE A 81 3.99 16.32 -2.17
N VAL A 82 3.48 16.15 -3.38
CA VAL A 82 3.17 17.25 -4.31
C VAL A 82 1.75 17.10 -4.81
N SER A 83 0.90 18.09 -4.53
CA SER A 83 -0.48 18.18 -5.01
C SER A 83 -0.64 19.46 -5.83
N GLU A 84 -1.69 19.53 -6.67
CA GLU A 84 -2.09 20.80 -7.30
C GLU A 84 -2.33 21.94 -6.29
N ARG A 85 -2.70 21.60 -5.05
CA ARG A 85 -2.94 22.57 -3.97
C ARG A 85 -1.67 23.01 -3.23
N GLY A 86 -0.50 22.51 -3.63
CA GLY A 86 0.79 22.78 -3.01
C GLY A 86 1.56 21.50 -2.70
N GLY A 87 2.87 21.65 -2.44
CA GLY A 87 3.76 20.55 -2.12
C GLY A 87 4.50 20.75 -0.80
N TYR A 88 4.87 19.65 -0.17
CA TYR A 88 5.71 19.59 1.00
C TYR A 88 6.84 18.59 0.77
N GLY A 89 8.08 19.07 0.83
CA GLY A 89 9.27 18.23 0.73
C GLY A 89 10.13 18.36 1.98
N MET A 90 10.51 17.24 2.57
CA MET A 90 11.65 17.20 3.49
C MET A 90 12.89 16.85 2.65
N SER A 91 14.05 17.43 2.97
CA SER A 91 15.25 17.35 2.14
C SER A 91 15.61 15.90 1.77
N ALA A 92 15.87 15.65 0.48
CA ALA A 92 16.50 14.42 0.02
C ALA A 92 18.01 14.54 0.28
N ILE A 93 18.55 13.73 1.18
CA ILE A 93 20.00 13.53 1.25
C ILE A 93 20.32 12.43 0.23
N TYR A 94 21.14 12.77 -0.77
CA TYR A 94 21.52 11.85 -1.83
C TYR A 94 22.64 10.94 -1.32
N ASP A 95 22.32 9.68 -1.04
CA ASP A 95 23.32 8.63 -0.79
C ASP A 95 23.23 7.50 -1.82
N GLN A 96 24.21 6.61 -1.80
CA GLN A 96 24.46 5.48 -2.69
C GLN A 96 23.56 4.26 -2.37
N HIS A 97 22.89 4.20 -1.22
CA HIS A 97 21.93 3.14 -0.84
C HIS A 97 20.49 3.42 -1.33
N ARG A 98 20.36 3.78 -2.61
CA ARG A 98 19.13 4.24 -3.29
C ARG A 98 18.02 3.20 -3.49
N ASN A 99 18.18 1.96 -3.06
CA ASN A 99 17.33 0.87 -3.57
C ASN A 99 15.97 0.72 -2.88
N THR A 100 15.73 1.42 -1.78
CA THR A 100 14.46 1.34 -1.05
C THR A 100 13.73 2.67 -1.11
N SER A 101 12.81 2.78 -2.06
CA SER A 101 11.91 3.92 -2.23
C SER A 101 10.49 3.47 -2.57
N CYS A 102 9.55 4.38 -2.45
CA CYS A 102 8.19 4.21 -2.92
C CYS A 102 7.68 5.52 -3.48
N GLU A 103 7.22 5.44 -4.73
CA GLU A 103 6.69 6.56 -5.50
C GLU A 103 5.29 6.15 -5.93
N MET A 104 4.29 7.01 -5.73
CA MET A 104 2.93 6.68 -6.11
C MET A 104 2.10 7.92 -6.39
N MET A 105 1.17 7.79 -7.33
CA MET A 105 0.19 8.83 -7.63
C MET A 105 -1.19 8.44 -7.10
N LEU A 106 -1.79 9.35 -6.33
CA LEU A 106 -3.08 9.16 -5.67
C LEU A 106 -3.87 10.46 -5.71
N PHE A 107 -5.05 10.47 -6.35
CA PHE A 107 -5.94 11.63 -6.44
C PHE A 107 -5.19 12.93 -6.83
N ASP A 108 -4.48 12.88 -7.96
CA ASP A 108 -3.68 14.00 -8.49
C ASP A 108 -2.61 14.52 -7.50
N THR A 109 -2.21 13.67 -6.56
CA THR A 109 -1.16 13.95 -5.58
C THR A 109 -0.06 12.91 -5.74
N TYR A 110 1.16 13.41 -5.97
CA TYR A 110 2.37 12.63 -6.03
C TYR A 110 2.93 12.43 -4.63
N TYR A 111 3.25 11.18 -4.30
CA TYR A 111 3.89 10.78 -3.06
C TYR A 111 5.21 10.12 -3.36
N TRP A 112 6.24 10.49 -2.61
CA TRP A 112 7.56 9.88 -2.66
C TRP A 112 8.12 9.72 -1.26
N ILE A 113 8.68 8.55 -0.98
CA ILE A 113 9.49 8.29 0.20
C ILE A 113 10.72 7.49 -0.20
N GLY A 114 11.89 7.85 0.33
CA GLY A 114 13.14 7.17 0.01
C GLY A 114 14.15 7.21 1.14
N ARG A 115 15.02 6.19 1.15
CA ARG A 115 16.23 6.18 1.98
C ARG A 115 17.19 7.27 1.55
N THR A 116 17.85 7.86 2.52
CA THR A 116 18.79 8.97 2.29
C THR A 116 20.19 8.73 2.85
N CYS A 117 20.48 7.52 3.34
CA CYS A 117 21.81 7.02 3.70
C CYS A 117 21.97 5.55 3.29
#